data_AF-A0A2I1IFT6-F1
#
_entry.id   AF-A0A2I1IFT6-F1
#
_cell.length_a   1.000
_cell.length_b   1.000
_cell.length_c   1.000
_cell.angle_alpha   90.00
_cell.angle_beta   90.00
_cell.angle_gamma   90.00
#
_symmetry.space_group_name_H-M   'P 1'
#
loop_
_entity.id
_entity.type
_entity.pdbx_description
1 polymer ?
#
loop_
_entity_poly.entity_id
_entity_poly.type
_entity_poly.pdbx_seq_one_letter_code
_entity_poly.pdbx_strand_id
1 'polypeptide(L)'
;MGRQRRSAEREREVDIETGTAVLEAVAGEPDSFVLWVNGVPSSCVTLSDPLRLDFEYLDWMSRIIRVRHDDADGRGTPLRAVHIGAGGCSLPRWIDAHCPGSKQTAIDIDAVLLERVREWFDLPKKPRLALRAGDGAREIHTFRPSSLDVLVRDAFAGSETPAPLATREFFDQCANVLAPSGTFLLNIAAAPPHERLKGELRLLQQSFPYVALAIDPGNMRGRRYGNAVGIAAHTPPEPGIVARALRGGPAVARVLEGTQLTAFTGR
;
A
#
# COMPACT_ATOMS: atom_id res chain seq x y z
N MET A 1 -13.75 38.91 -3.24
CA MET A 1 -13.33 38.58 -1.85
C MET A 1 -14.11 37.46 -1.16
N GLY A 2 -15.18 36.88 -1.74
CA GLY A 2 -15.91 35.75 -1.12
C GLY A 2 -15.45 34.34 -1.52
N ARG A 3 -14.77 34.19 -2.68
CA ARG A 3 -14.34 32.89 -3.22
C ARG A 3 -13.05 32.37 -2.57
N GLN A 4 -12.09 33.26 -2.29
CA GLN A 4 -10.83 32.95 -1.59
C GLN A 4 -11.02 32.61 -0.10
N ARG A 5 -12.04 33.15 0.57
CA ARG A 5 -12.35 32.79 1.97
C ARG A 5 -13.03 31.41 2.10
N ARG A 6 -13.78 30.97 1.08
CA ARG A 6 -14.42 29.64 1.05
C ARG A 6 -13.48 28.52 0.58
N SER A 7 -12.43 28.83 -0.17
CA SER A 7 -11.39 27.86 -0.54
C SER A 7 -10.48 27.55 0.64
N ALA A 8 -10.11 28.55 1.45
CA ALA A 8 -9.24 28.39 2.62
C ALA A 8 -9.83 27.55 3.77
N GLU A 9 -11.15 27.31 3.79
CA GLU A 9 -11.79 26.40 4.78
C GLU A 9 -11.85 24.94 4.30
N ARG A 10 -11.68 24.69 2.99
CA ARG A 10 -11.78 23.35 2.38
C ARG A 10 -10.43 22.67 2.18
N GLU A 11 -9.37 23.43 2.35
CA GLU A 11 -8.00 23.01 2.09
C GLU A 11 -7.15 23.35 3.32
N ARG A 12 -6.41 22.37 3.83
CA ARG A 12 -5.48 22.55 4.94
C ARG A 12 -4.10 22.15 4.48
N GLU A 13 -3.23 23.15 4.34
CA GLU A 13 -1.84 22.97 3.99
C GLU A 13 -0.98 23.02 5.26
N VAL A 14 -0.04 22.09 5.39
CA VAL A 14 0.91 22.04 6.50
C VAL A 14 2.29 21.66 5.97
N ASP A 15 3.31 22.32 6.52
CA ASP A 15 4.69 21.87 6.34
C ASP A 15 4.87 20.55 7.09
N ILE A 16 5.49 19.60 6.41
CA ILE A 16 5.90 18.30 6.94
C ILE A 16 7.42 18.17 6.79
N GLU A 17 8.05 17.21 7.45
CA GLU A 17 9.52 17.07 7.43
C GLU A 17 10.07 16.79 6.02
N THR A 18 9.24 16.21 5.16
CA THR A 18 9.55 15.81 3.78
C THR A 18 8.96 16.74 2.72
N GLY A 19 8.47 17.93 3.11
CA GLY A 19 7.94 18.95 2.21
C GLY A 19 6.58 19.47 2.67
N THR A 20 5.53 19.27 1.86
CA THR A 20 4.20 19.83 2.14
C THR A 20 3.12 18.77 2.05
N ALA A 21 2.19 18.77 3.01
CA ALA A 21 0.95 18.01 2.94
C ALA A 21 -0.24 18.95 2.80
N VAL A 22 -1.13 18.65 1.85
CA VAL A 22 -2.37 19.38 1.63
C VAL A 22 -3.54 18.41 1.77
N LEU A 23 -4.46 18.71 2.68
CA LEU A 23 -5.73 18.02 2.81
C LEU A 23 -6.81 18.82 2.08
N GLU A 24 -7.36 18.27 1.01
CA GLU A 24 -8.38 18.91 0.19
C GLU A 24 -9.72 18.15 0.28
N ALA A 25 -10.81 18.84 0.57
CA ALA A 25 -12.15 18.24 0.58
C ALA A 25 -12.63 17.89 -0.83
N VAL A 26 -13.18 16.69 -1.01
CA VAL A 26 -13.78 16.25 -2.28
C VAL A 26 -15.08 17.01 -2.54
N ALA A 27 -15.21 17.61 -3.74
CA ALA A 27 -16.37 18.39 -4.09
C ALA A 27 -17.65 17.53 -4.12
N GLY A 28 -18.65 17.93 -3.32
CA GLY A 28 -19.95 17.25 -3.26
C GLY A 28 -19.99 16.08 -2.27
N GLU A 29 -18.87 15.72 -1.66
CA GLU A 29 -18.83 14.69 -0.62
C GLU A 29 -18.58 15.35 0.76
N PRO A 30 -19.40 15.04 1.79
CA PRO A 30 -19.39 15.78 3.05
C PRO A 30 -18.16 15.51 3.92
N ASP A 31 -17.56 14.33 3.82
CA ASP A 31 -16.50 13.84 4.71
C ASP A 31 -15.43 13.02 3.96
N SER A 32 -15.27 13.28 2.66
CA SER A 32 -14.21 12.71 1.84
C SER A 32 -13.13 13.74 1.55
N PHE A 33 -11.88 13.31 1.65
CA PHE A 33 -10.72 14.17 1.49
C PHE A 33 -9.64 13.49 0.66
N VAL A 34 -8.96 14.26 -0.19
CA VAL A 34 -7.73 13.86 -0.85
C VAL A 34 -6.56 14.42 -0.05
N LEU A 35 -5.63 13.54 0.33
CA LEU A 35 -4.34 13.93 0.85
C LEU A 35 -3.36 14.04 -0.31
N TRP A 36 -2.79 15.22 -0.49
CA TRP A 36 -1.69 15.48 -1.39
C TRP A 36 -0.40 15.60 -0.59
N VAL A 37 0.66 14.94 -1.04
CA VAL A 37 2.01 15.11 -0.49
C VAL A 37 2.90 15.60 -1.62
N ASN A 38 3.54 16.76 -1.44
CA ASN A 38 4.39 17.39 -2.44
C ASN A 38 3.72 17.53 -3.82
N GLY A 39 2.42 17.87 -3.83
CA GLY A 39 1.61 18.03 -5.05
C GLY A 39 1.17 16.74 -5.73
N VAL A 40 1.44 15.57 -5.12
CA VAL A 40 1.03 14.25 -5.66
C VAL A 40 -0.14 13.71 -4.81
N PRO A 41 -1.28 13.31 -5.43
CA PRO A 41 -2.35 12.64 -4.71
C PRO A 41 -1.83 11.34 -4.11
N SER A 42 -1.82 11.24 -2.78
CA SER A 42 -1.23 10.12 -2.04
C SER A 42 -2.27 9.25 -1.36
N SER A 43 -3.44 9.79 -1.04
CA SER A 43 -4.54 9.02 -0.44
C SER A 43 -5.87 9.75 -0.63
N CYS A 44 -6.97 9.00 -0.64
CA CYS A 44 -8.33 9.51 -0.57
C CYS A 44 -9.03 8.76 0.57
N VAL A 45 -9.69 9.51 1.45
CA VAL A 45 -10.26 9.00 2.68
C VAL A 45 -11.66 9.54 2.85
N THR A 46 -12.65 8.65 2.88
CA THR A 46 -14.00 8.92 3.39
C THR A 46 -14.04 8.53 4.86
N LEU A 47 -14.38 9.47 5.74
CA LEU A 47 -14.35 9.23 7.19
C LEU A 47 -15.41 8.20 7.61
N SER A 48 -16.63 8.34 7.10
CA SER A 48 -17.78 7.47 7.40
C SER A 48 -17.72 6.07 6.79
N ASP A 49 -16.89 5.86 5.76
CA ASP A 49 -16.73 4.56 5.10
C ASP A 49 -15.25 4.13 5.07
N PRO A 50 -14.77 3.42 6.11
CA PRO A 50 -13.39 2.94 6.15
C PRO A 50 -13.10 1.79 5.16
N LEU A 51 -14.13 1.22 4.52
CA LEU A 51 -13.97 0.15 3.53
C LEU A 51 -13.81 0.69 2.10
N ARG A 52 -14.13 1.96 1.86
CA ARG A 52 -13.92 2.63 0.58
C ARG A 52 -12.43 2.90 0.34
N LEU A 53 -11.94 2.45 -0.81
CA LEU A 53 -10.58 2.68 -1.29
C LEU A 53 -10.65 3.20 -2.74
N ASP A 54 -10.37 4.48 -2.95
CA ASP A 54 -10.51 5.10 -4.29
C ASP A 54 -9.29 4.89 -5.20
N PHE A 55 -8.12 4.54 -4.64
CA PHE A 55 -6.94 4.22 -5.44
C PHE A 55 -6.96 2.75 -5.87
N GLU A 56 -6.84 2.51 -7.19
CA GLU A 56 -6.92 1.18 -7.80
C GLU A 56 -5.99 0.15 -7.12
N TYR A 57 -4.76 0.54 -6.82
CA TYR A 57 -3.78 -0.35 -6.18
C TYR A 57 -4.16 -0.72 -4.73
N LEU A 58 -4.83 0.16 -4.00
CA LEU A 58 -5.33 -0.14 -2.66
C LEU A 58 -6.50 -1.11 -2.71
N ASP A 59 -7.42 -0.95 -3.67
CA ASP A 59 -8.48 -1.94 -3.92
C ASP A 59 -7.87 -3.31 -4.26
N TRP A 60 -6.83 -3.36 -5.12
CA TRP A 60 -6.14 -4.62 -5.41
C TRP A 60 -5.51 -5.24 -4.18
N MET A 61 -4.78 -4.47 -3.36
CA MET A 61 -4.19 -4.94 -2.12
C MET A 61 -5.25 -5.50 -1.16
N SER A 62 -6.38 -4.81 -1.00
CA SER A 62 -7.48 -5.26 -0.15
C SER A 62 -8.03 -6.62 -0.61
N ARG A 63 -8.23 -6.81 -1.91
CA ARG A 63 -8.71 -8.08 -2.48
C ARG A 63 -7.70 -9.21 -2.31
N ILE A 64 -6.41 -8.91 -2.42
CA ILE A 64 -5.35 -9.89 -2.17
C ILE A 64 -5.35 -10.30 -0.70
N ILE A 65 -5.48 -9.35 0.23
CA ILE A 65 -5.60 -9.64 1.67
C ILE A 65 -6.80 -10.55 1.92
N ARG A 66 -7.96 -10.24 1.34
CA ARG A 66 -9.19 -11.04 1.48
C ARG A 66 -8.99 -12.50 1.07
N VAL A 67 -8.49 -12.75 -0.14
CA VAL A 67 -8.29 -14.14 -0.60
C VAL A 67 -7.20 -14.90 0.13
N ARG A 68 -6.35 -14.21 0.89
CA ARG A 68 -5.26 -14.82 1.66
C ARG A 68 -5.64 -15.06 3.12
N HIS A 69 -6.51 -14.22 3.67
CA HIS A 69 -6.69 -14.12 5.12
C HIS A 69 -8.14 -14.06 5.59
N ASP A 70 -9.12 -14.01 4.69
CA ASP A 70 -10.52 -14.20 5.08
C ASP A 70 -10.76 -15.68 5.42
N ASP A 71 -11.70 -15.93 6.32
CA ASP A 71 -12.20 -17.28 6.59
C ASP A 71 -13.12 -17.80 5.45
N ALA A 72 -13.65 -19.01 5.62
CA ALA A 72 -14.52 -19.64 4.64
C ALA A 72 -15.83 -18.85 4.37
N ASP A 73 -16.26 -18.01 5.31
CA ASP A 73 -17.45 -17.17 5.18
C ASP A 73 -17.11 -15.79 4.60
N GLY A 74 -15.85 -15.54 4.23
CA GLY A 74 -15.38 -14.28 3.69
C GLY A 74 -15.22 -13.17 4.73
N ARG A 75 -15.08 -13.52 6.02
CA ARG A 75 -14.84 -12.56 7.10
C ARG A 75 -13.34 -12.43 7.35
N GLY A 76 -12.87 -11.19 7.49
CA GLY A 76 -11.47 -10.93 7.79
C GLY A 76 -11.08 -11.49 9.15
N THR A 77 -10.03 -12.32 9.19
CA THR A 77 -9.44 -12.78 10.45
C THR A 77 -8.49 -11.73 11.02
N PRO A 78 -8.25 -11.68 12.35
CA PRO A 78 -7.31 -10.72 12.94
C PRO A 78 -5.89 -10.87 12.39
N LEU A 79 -5.28 -9.76 11.96
CA LEU A 79 -3.96 -9.73 11.34
C LEU A 79 -2.92 -9.00 12.20
N ARG A 80 -1.67 -9.43 12.07
CA ARG A 80 -0.49 -8.63 12.42
C ARG A 80 0.05 -7.98 11.15
N ALA A 81 -0.20 -6.68 10.99
CA ALA A 81 0.16 -5.94 9.79
C ALA A 81 1.25 -4.88 10.05
N VAL A 82 2.14 -4.71 9.09
CA VAL A 82 3.07 -3.58 9.04
C VAL A 82 2.92 -2.87 7.70
N HIS A 83 2.85 -1.54 7.74
CA HIS A 83 2.75 -0.68 6.57
C HIS A 83 3.97 0.25 6.56
N ILE A 84 4.82 0.14 5.55
CA ILE A 84 5.98 1.00 5.34
C ILE A 84 5.61 2.04 4.28
N GLY A 85 5.55 3.29 4.69
CA GLY A 85 4.80 4.33 3.97
C GLY A 85 3.32 4.15 4.24
N ALA A 86 2.69 5.19 4.78
CA ALA A 86 1.29 5.12 5.17
C ALA A 86 0.58 6.48 5.04
N GLY A 87 0.87 7.17 3.93
CA GLY A 87 0.48 8.56 3.64
C GLY A 87 -0.82 9.00 4.30
N GLY A 88 -1.97 8.44 3.90
CA GLY A 88 -3.27 8.70 4.55
C GLY A 88 -3.83 7.57 5.41
N CYS A 89 -3.06 6.51 5.63
CA CYS A 89 -3.48 5.32 6.39
C CYS A 89 -4.80 4.67 5.89
N SER A 90 -5.17 4.82 4.61
CA SER A 90 -6.40 4.21 4.05
C SER A 90 -6.43 2.69 4.20
N LEU A 91 -5.35 1.99 3.83
CA LEU A 91 -5.28 0.53 3.98
C LEU A 91 -5.25 0.09 5.46
N PRO A 92 -4.51 0.75 6.37
CA PRO A 92 -4.66 0.52 7.80
C PRO A 92 -6.10 0.68 8.33
N ARG A 93 -6.84 1.71 7.90
CA ARG A 93 -8.26 1.91 8.27
C ARG A 93 -9.12 0.76 7.73
N TRP A 94 -8.89 0.37 6.48
CA TRP A 94 -9.58 -0.76 5.86
C TRP A 94 -9.35 -2.07 6.62
N ILE A 95 -8.10 -2.39 7.00
CA ILE A 95 -7.77 -3.59 7.79
C ILE A 95 -8.44 -3.55 9.17
N ASP A 96 -8.46 -2.40 9.86
CA ASP A 96 -9.12 -2.30 11.18
C ASP A 96 -10.62 -2.59 11.08
N ALA A 97 -11.27 -2.14 10.00
CA ALA A 97 -12.70 -2.34 9.77
C ALA A 97 -13.03 -3.76 9.27
N HIS A 98 -12.27 -4.31 8.31
CA HIS A 98 -12.54 -5.62 7.69
C HIS A 98 -12.03 -6.80 8.53
N CYS A 99 -10.91 -6.61 9.23
CA CYS A 99 -10.24 -7.63 10.06
C CYS A 99 -10.24 -7.20 11.54
N PRO A 100 -11.40 -7.17 12.22
CA PRO A 100 -11.50 -6.68 13.59
C PRO A 100 -10.58 -7.47 14.54
N GLY A 101 -9.88 -6.76 15.43
CA GLY A 101 -8.89 -7.35 16.35
C GLY A 101 -7.45 -7.37 15.82
N SER A 102 -7.22 -6.88 14.61
CA SER A 102 -5.88 -6.72 14.04
C SER A 102 -4.99 -5.79 14.87
N LYS A 103 -3.69 -6.05 14.83
CA LYS A 103 -2.63 -5.19 15.41
C LYS A 103 -1.73 -4.72 14.31
N GLN A 104 -1.68 -3.41 14.12
CA GLN A 104 -1.01 -2.80 12.99
C GLN A 104 0.06 -1.82 13.42
N THR A 105 1.14 -1.73 12.64
CA THR A 105 2.13 -0.65 12.76
C THR A 105 2.28 0.04 11.40
N ALA A 106 1.97 1.33 11.34
CA ALA A 106 2.29 2.18 10.20
C ALA A 106 3.60 2.92 10.49
N ILE A 107 4.55 2.80 9.58
CA ILE A 107 5.89 3.37 9.66
C ILE A 107 6.02 4.39 8.54
N ASP A 108 6.36 5.62 8.88
CA ASP A 108 6.65 6.67 7.91
C ASP A 108 7.87 7.47 8.37
N ILE A 109 8.65 8.00 7.44
CA ILE A 109 9.85 8.77 7.77
C ILE A 109 9.46 10.12 8.40
N ASP A 110 8.28 10.63 8.04
CA ASP A 110 7.81 11.96 8.41
C ASP A 110 6.91 11.93 9.65
N ALA A 111 7.46 12.36 10.78
CA ALA A 111 6.75 12.38 12.06
C ALA A 111 5.56 13.34 12.02
N VAL A 112 5.72 14.50 11.37
CA VAL A 112 4.69 15.53 11.29
C VAL A 112 3.52 15.05 10.44
N LEU A 113 3.80 14.37 9.32
CA LEU A 113 2.74 13.76 8.51
C LEU A 113 1.94 12.75 9.32
N LEU A 114 2.60 11.88 10.10
CA LEU A 114 1.93 10.90 10.96
C LEU A 114 1.04 11.54 12.02
N GLU A 115 1.47 12.65 12.63
CA GLU A 115 0.65 13.41 13.57
C GLU A 115 -0.59 14.00 12.87
N ARG A 116 -0.41 14.59 11.69
CA ARG A 116 -1.51 15.23 10.94
C ARG A 116 -2.54 14.22 10.45
N VAL A 117 -2.12 13.09 9.91
CA VAL A 117 -3.06 12.06 9.42
C VAL A 117 -3.83 11.42 10.58
N ARG A 118 -3.23 11.34 11.78
CA ARG A 118 -3.91 10.93 13.01
C ARG A 118 -5.02 11.90 13.40
N GLU A 119 -4.75 13.20 13.32
CA GLU A 119 -5.73 14.26 13.61
C GLU A 119 -6.84 14.32 12.55
N TRP A 120 -6.52 14.09 11.28
CA TRP A 120 -7.44 14.28 10.16
C TRP A 120 -8.34 13.08 9.89
N PHE A 121 -7.87 11.84 10.08
CA PHE A 121 -8.54 10.64 9.54
C PHE A 121 -9.15 9.69 10.59
N ASP A 122 -9.32 10.16 11.83
CA ASP A 122 -9.91 9.39 12.95
C ASP A 122 -9.31 7.98 13.07
N LEU A 123 -7.97 7.92 13.07
CA LEU A 123 -7.27 6.65 12.99
C LEU A 123 -7.44 5.82 14.29
N PRO A 124 -7.58 4.48 14.20
CA PRO A 124 -7.71 3.60 15.37
C PRO A 124 -6.55 3.74 16.37
N LYS A 125 -6.83 3.87 17.66
CA LYS A 125 -5.78 3.97 18.70
C LYS A 125 -5.02 2.65 18.90
N LYS A 126 -3.82 2.73 19.50
CA LYS A 126 -3.06 1.54 19.94
C LYS A 126 -3.91 0.66 20.87
N PRO A 127 -3.79 -0.68 20.80
CA PRO A 127 -2.86 -1.46 19.99
C PRO A 127 -3.33 -1.74 18.55
N ARG A 128 -4.50 -1.25 18.14
CA ARG A 128 -5.08 -1.55 16.81
C ARG A 128 -4.25 -0.94 15.67
N LEU A 129 -3.82 0.31 15.82
CA LEU A 129 -2.87 0.94 14.92
C LEU A 129 -1.88 1.83 15.68
N ALA A 130 -0.61 1.42 15.68
CA ALA A 130 0.52 2.22 16.12
C ALA A 130 1.10 3.00 14.93
N LEU A 131 1.32 4.31 15.09
CA LEU A 131 2.19 5.07 14.17
C LEU A 131 3.59 5.09 14.74
N ARG A 132 4.59 4.94 13.87
CA ARG A 132 6.00 5.02 14.21
C ARG A 132 6.71 5.88 13.17
N ALA A 133 7.26 7.01 13.61
CA ALA A 133 8.16 7.80 12.79
C ALA A 133 9.52 7.07 12.71
N GLY A 134 10.04 6.87 11.50
CA GLY A 134 11.33 6.23 11.29
C GLY A 134 11.54 5.72 9.86
N ASP A 135 12.79 5.43 9.53
CA ASP A 135 13.15 4.83 8.25
C ASP A 135 12.63 3.39 8.19
N GLY A 136 11.68 3.13 7.29
CA GLY A 136 11.10 1.81 7.09
C GLY A 136 12.12 0.69 6.81
N ALA A 137 13.23 1.01 6.13
CA ALA A 137 14.29 0.04 5.87
C ALA A 137 15.04 -0.36 7.14
N ARG A 138 15.07 0.52 8.15
CA ARG A 138 15.66 0.25 9.47
C ARG A 138 14.65 -0.34 10.44
N GLU A 139 13.45 0.22 10.49
CA GLU A 139 12.40 -0.14 11.43
C GLU A 139 11.93 -1.59 11.25
N ILE A 140 11.96 -2.12 10.02
CA ILE A 140 11.60 -3.51 9.74
C ILE A 140 12.52 -4.52 10.46
N HIS A 141 13.76 -4.14 10.82
CA HIS A 141 14.66 -4.97 11.61
C HIS A 141 14.24 -5.13 13.08
N THR A 142 13.33 -4.30 13.58
CA THR A 142 12.84 -4.38 14.96
C THR A 142 11.75 -5.43 15.15
N PHE A 143 11.19 -5.95 14.07
CA PHE A 143 10.14 -6.96 14.10
C PHE A 143 10.74 -8.36 14.23
N ARG A 144 10.02 -9.23 14.94
CA ARG A 144 10.45 -10.62 15.13
C ARG A 144 10.35 -11.39 13.81
N PRO A 145 11.25 -12.34 13.55
CA PRO A 145 11.14 -13.27 12.43
C PRO A 145 9.77 -13.97 12.41
N SER A 146 9.27 -14.25 11.21
CA SER A 146 8.03 -15.01 10.95
C SER A 146 6.82 -14.56 11.78
N SER A 147 6.63 -13.25 11.92
CA SER A 147 5.66 -12.69 12.86
C SER A 147 4.61 -11.77 12.24
N LEU A 148 4.72 -11.48 10.94
CA LEU A 148 3.78 -10.62 10.21
C LEU A 148 2.92 -11.42 9.24
N ASP A 149 1.60 -11.22 9.30
CA ASP A 149 0.65 -11.83 8.37
C ASP A 149 0.56 -11.00 7.08
N VAL A 150 0.61 -9.67 7.22
CA VAL A 150 0.60 -8.73 6.09
C VAL A 150 1.74 -7.73 6.26
N LEU A 151 2.55 -7.59 5.22
CA LEU A 151 3.51 -6.50 5.10
C LEU A 151 3.14 -5.68 3.87
N VAL A 152 3.16 -4.36 3.99
CA VAL A 152 2.87 -3.44 2.89
C VAL A 152 4.03 -2.48 2.74
N ARG A 153 4.47 -2.24 1.51
CA ARG A 153 5.34 -1.12 1.17
C ARG A 153 4.59 -0.19 0.21
N ASP A 154 4.23 0.97 0.70
CA ASP A 154 3.53 2.03 -0.01
C ASP A 154 4.18 3.39 0.30
N ALA A 155 5.48 3.47 0.02
CA ALA A 155 6.32 4.64 0.31
C ALA A 155 6.91 5.20 -0.98
N PHE A 156 6.78 6.52 -1.15
CA PHE A 156 7.33 7.24 -2.30
C PHE A 156 8.06 8.50 -1.83
N ALA A 157 9.20 8.78 -2.46
CA ALA A 157 9.85 10.08 -2.46
C ALA A 157 9.56 10.75 -3.82
N GLY A 158 8.57 11.64 -3.84
CA GLY A 158 8.02 12.14 -5.10
C GLY A 158 7.25 11.04 -5.84
N SER A 159 7.70 10.67 -7.05
CA SER A 159 7.07 9.62 -7.86
C SER A 159 7.78 8.26 -7.78
N GLU A 160 8.76 8.13 -6.90
CA GLU A 160 9.70 7.01 -6.88
C GLU A 160 9.79 6.30 -5.53
N THR A 161 9.97 4.98 -5.53
CA THR A 161 10.33 4.23 -4.32
C THR A 161 11.69 4.72 -3.78
N PRO A 162 11.81 5.07 -2.47
CA PRO A 162 13.09 5.39 -1.87
C PRO A 162 14.11 4.24 -2.03
N ALA A 163 15.34 4.56 -2.41
CA ALA A 163 16.37 3.55 -2.71
C ALA A 163 16.58 2.49 -1.60
N PRO A 164 16.60 2.84 -0.29
CA PRO A 164 16.73 1.84 0.78
C PRO A 164 15.62 0.77 0.78
N LEU A 165 14.42 1.10 0.29
CA LEU A 165 13.24 0.22 0.25
C LEU A 165 13.14 -0.60 -1.06
N ALA A 166 14.17 -0.54 -1.90
CA ALA A 166 14.27 -1.23 -3.18
C ALA A 166 15.59 -2.00 -3.32
N THR A 167 16.13 -2.49 -2.20
CA THR A 167 17.37 -3.27 -2.13
C THR A 167 17.10 -4.75 -1.88
N ARG A 168 18.08 -5.61 -2.17
CA ARG A 168 18.01 -7.04 -1.82
C ARG A 168 17.95 -7.22 -0.30
N GLU A 169 18.79 -6.49 0.42
CA GLU A 169 18.89 -6.55 1.88
C GLU A 169 17.55 -6.22 2.55
N PHE A 170 16.84 -5.21 2.04
CA PHE A 170 15.49 -4.88 2.50
C PHE A 170 14.51 -6.02 2.23
N PHE A 171 14.49 -6.57 1.01
CA PHE A 171 13.58 -7.66 0.67
C PHE A 171 13.88 -8.96 1.42
N ASP A 172 15.14 -9.29 1.66
CA ASP A 172 15.56 -10.43 2.49
C ASP A 172 15.07 -10.24 3.95
N GLN A 173 15.16 -9.03 4.50
CA GLN A 173 14.63 -8.74 5.83
C GLN A 173 13.10 -8.80 5.88
N CYS A 174 12.41 -8.28 4.85
CA CYS A 174 10.96 -8.43 4.70
C CYS A 174 10.56 -9.90 4.67
N ALA A 175 11.30 -10.74 3.94
CA ALA A 175 11.09 -12.18 3.90
C ALA A 175 11.29 -12.82 5.28
N ASN A 176 12.33 -12.44 6.01
CA ASN A 176 12.62 -12.95 7.35
C ASN A 176 11.49 -12.66 8.36
N VAL A 177 10.91 -11.46 8.36
CA VAL A 177 9.84 -11.10 9.31
C VAL A 177 8.45 -11.59 8.90
N LEU A 178 8.24 -11.91 7.62
CA LEU A 178 6.97 -12.40 7.12
C LEU A 178 6.71 -13.84 7.59
N ALA A 179 5.51 -14.10 8.12
CA ALA A 179 5.08 -15.44 8.50
C ALA A 179 5.00 -16.37 7.26
N PRO A 180 5.08 -17.70 7.42
CA PRO A 180 5.00 -18.65 6.29
C PRO A 180 3.72 -18.50 5.44
N SER A 181 2.60 -18.13 6.08
CA SER A 181 1.31 -17.82 5.43
C SER A 181 1.16 -16.34 5.06
N GLY A 182 2.12 -15.49 5.43
CA GLY A 182 2.03 -14.06 5.24
C GLY A 182 2.11 -13.64 3.77
N THR A 183 1.72 -12.41 3.49
CA THR A 183 1.82 -11.80 2.16
C THR A 183 2.46 -10.41 2.25
N PHE A 184 3.44 -10.18 1.39
CA PHE A 184 4.09 -8.88 1.21
C PHE A 184 3.54 -8.22 -0.07
N LEU A 185 2.99 -7.02 0.08
CA LEU A 185 2.39 -6.23 -0.99
C LEU A 185 3.19 -4.95 -1.19
N LEU A 186 3.57 -4.66 -2.43
CA LEU A 186 4.40 -3.52 -2.76
C LEU A 186 3.67 -2.66 -3.78
N ASN A 187 3.40 -1.41 -3.47
CA ASN A 187 3.06 -0.42 -4.48
C ASN A 187 4.35 -0.04 -5.23
N ILE A 188 4.34 -0.14 -6.55
CA ILE A 188 5.48 0.14 -7.41
C ILE A 188 5.03 1.05 -8.56
N ALA A 189 5.75 2.15 -8.75
CA ALA A 189 5.52 3.02 -9.91
C ALA A 189 5.77 2.23 -11.21
N ALA A 190 4.75 2.20 -12.07
CA ALA A 190 4.78 1.52 -13.36
C ALA A 190 4.82 2.55 -14.48
N ALA A 191 6.01 3.14 -14.67
CA ALA A 191 6.29 4.03 -15.79
C ALA A 191 6.87 3.24 -16.97
N PRO A 192 6.31 3.30 -18.19
CA PRO A 192 6.93 2.71 -19.37
C PRO A 192 8.34 3.30 -19.58
N PRO A 193 9.36 2.50 -19.95
CA PRO A 193 9.32 1.10 -20.40
C PRO A 193 9.39 0.03 -19.29
N HIS A 194 9.06 0.39 -18.04
CA HIS A 194 8.97 -0.47 -16.85
C HIS A 194 10.31 -1.01 -16.31
N GLU A 195 11.46 -0.41 -16.66
CA GLU A 195 12.76 -0.96 -16.22
C GLU A 195 12.93 -0.99 -14.70
N ARG A 196 12.45 0.03 -13.98
CA ARG A 196 12.51 0.05 -12.51
C ARG A 196 11.59 -1.02 -11.90
N LEU A 197 10.35 -1.11 -12.39
CA LEU A 197 9.41 -2.16 -12.00
C LEU A 197 10.01 -3.56 -12.21
N LYS A 198 10.59 -3.82 -13.40
CA LYS A 198 11.27 -5.09 -13.69
C LYS A 198 12.45 -5.33 -12.75
N GLY A 199 13.26 -4.31 -12.47
CA GLY A 199 14.38 -4.38 -11.55
C GLY A 199 13.96 -4.79 -10.14
N GLU A 200 12.96 -4.12 -9.58
CA GLU A 200 12.42 -4.46 -8.25
C GLU A 200 11.85 -5.87 -8.21
N LEU A 201 11.09 -6.30 -9.23
CA LEU A 201 10.56 -7.66 -9.32
C LEU A 201 11.67 -8.72 -9.37
N ARG A 202 12.77 -8.46 -10.07
CA ARG A 202 13.92 -9.37 -10.12
C ARG A 202 14.59 -9.53 -8.75
N LEU A 203 14.69 -8.46 -7.96
CA LEU A 203 15.22 -8.51 -6.59
C LEU A 203 14.24 -9.25 -5.65
N LEU A 204 12.95 -9.00 -5.81
CA LEU A 204 11.90 -9.68 -5.05
C LEU A 204 11.93 -11.20 -5.30
N GLN A 205 12.13 -11.63 -6.56
CA GLN A 205 12.32 -13.03 -6.97
C GLN A 205 13.59 -13.68 -6.40
N GLN A 206 14.56 -12.92 -5.90
CA GLN A 206 15.76 -13.46 -5.24
C GLN A 206 15.56 -13.66 -3.73
N SER A 207 14.50 -13.10 -3.17
CA SER A 207 14.23 -13.07 -1.72
C SER A 207 13.02 -13.91 -1.35
N PHE A 208 12.09 -14.10 -2.29
CA PHE A 208 10.85 -14.87 -2.09
C PHE A 208 10.67 -15.99 -3.12
N PRO A 209 10.16 -17.15 -2.70
CA PRO A 209 9.88 -18.27 -3.60
C PRO A 209 8.66 -18.02 -4.49
N TYR A 210 7.66 -17.27 -4.02
CA TYR A 210 6.51 -16.85 -4.83
C TYR A 210 6.54 -15.34 -5.04
N VAL A 211 6.48 -14.94 -6.32
CA VAL A 211 6.30 -13.55 -6.75
C VAL A 211 5.27 -13.47 -7.87
N ALA A 212 4.37 -12.49 -7.77
CA ALA A 212 3.43 -12.12 -8.82
C ALA A 212 3.36 -10.60 -8.96
N LEU A 213 2.82 -10.14 -10.09
CA LEU A 213 2.57 -8.73 -10.39
C LEU A 213 1.11 -8.53 -10.77
N ALA A 214 0.41 -7.63 -10.10
CA ALA A 214 -0.86 -7.09 -10.56
C ALA A 214 -0.65 -5.72 -11.20
N ILE A 215 -1.14 -5.54 -12.43
CA ILE A 215 -0.92 -4.32 -13.21
C ILE A 215 -2.10 -4.03 -14.14
N ASP A 216 -2.43 -2.75 -14.32
CA ASP A 216 -3.43 -2.32 -15.30
C ASP A 216 -3.05 -2.79 -16.73
N PRO A 217 -3.96 -3.41 -17.50
CA PRO A 217 -3.66 -3.87 -18.85
C PRO A 217 -3.21 -2.76 -19.82
N GLY A 218 -3.69 -1.53 -19.66
CA GLY A 218 -3.26 -0.37 -20.45
C GLY A 218 -1.82 0.03 -20.14
N ASN A 219 -1.50 0.16 -18.86
CA ASN A 219 -0.17 0.42 -18.33
C ASN A 219 0.83 -0.65 -18.77
N MET A 220 0.50 -1.93 -18.59
CA MET A 220 1.35 -3.06 -18.99
C MET A 220 1.74 -3.00 -20.48
N ARG A 221 0.85 -2.49 -21.35
CA ARG A 221 1.10 -2.27 -22.79
C ARG A 221 1.84 -0.97 -23.11
N GLY A 222 2.31 -0.24 -22.11
CA GLY A 222 3.03 1.02 -22.26
C GLY A 222 2.15 2.22 -22.60
N ARG A 223 0.83 2.13 -22.44
CA ARG A 223 -0.10 3.19 -22.91
C ARG A 223 -0.26 4.35 -21.93
N ARG A 224 0.05 4.15 -20.65
CA ARG A 224 -0.06 5.16 -19.59
C ARG A 224 0.88 4.86 -18.44
N TYR A 225 1.21 5.89 -17.66
CA TYR A 225 1.74 5.74 -16.30
C TYR A 225 0.65 5.21 -15.36
N GLY A 226 1.06 4.62 -14.24
CA GLY A 226 0.18 4.10 -13.20
C GLY A 226 0.96 3.33 -12.15
N ASN A 227 0.22 2.66 -11.27
CA ASN A 227 0.78 1.82 -10.22
C ASN A 227 0.64 0.34 -10.58
N ALA A 228 1.57 -0.46 -10.11
CA ALA A 228 1.47 -1.90 -10.10
C ALA A 228 1.70 -2.43 -8.68
N VAL A 229 1.09 -3.57 -8.37
CA VAL A 229 1.24 -4.22 -7.07
C VAL A 229 2.13 -5.45 -7.23
N GLY A 230 3.32 -5.39 -6.67
CA GLY A 230 4.16 -6.57 -6.44
C GLY A 230 3.58 -7.39 -5.30
N ILE A 231 3.53 -8.70 -5.49
CA ILE A 231 2.99 -9.66 -4.50
C ILE A 231 4.09 -10.67 -4.24
N ALA A 232 4.46 -10.86 -2.98
CA ALA A 232 5.45 -11.84 -2.56
C ALA A 232 4.99 -12.64 -1.35
N ALA A 233 5.34 -13.92 -1.32
CA ALA A 233 5.01 -14.81 -0.20
C ALA A 233 6.00 -15.98 -0.12
N HIS A 234 6.08 -16.59 1.06
CA HIS A 234 6.80 -17.86 1.26
C HIS A 234 6.03 -19.05 0.69
N THR A 235 4.71 -19.03 0.85
CA THR A 235 3.82 -20.08 0.34
C THR A 235 2.93 -19.48 -0.75
N PRO A 236 2.95 -20.02 -1.98
CA PRO A 236 2.09 -19.54 -3.04
C PRO A 236 0.61 -19.69 -2.65
N PRO A 237 -0.26 -18.74 -3.06
CA PRO A 237 -1.69 -18.93 -2.95
C PRO A 237 -2.18 -20.05 -3.87
N GLU A 238 -3.45 -20.45 -3.72
CA GLU A 238 -4.10 -21.35 -4.67
C GLU A 238 -3.97 -20.76 -6.11
N PRO A 239 -3.56 -21.56 -7.11
CA PRO A 239 -3.38 -21.08 -8.46
C PRO A 239 -4.59 -20.31 -9.00
N GLY A 240 -4.34 -19.09 -9.50
CA GLY A 240 -5.37 -18.25 -10.11
C GLY A 240 -6.36 -17.58 -9.14
N ILE A 241 -6.31 -17.82 -7.82
CA ILE A 241 -7.22 -17.21 -6.86
C ILE A 241 -7.08 -15.68 -6.85
N VAL A 242 -5.83 -15.18 -6.87
CA VAL A 242 -5.52 -13.74 -6.92
C VAL A 242 -6.05 -13.13 -8.23
N ALA A 243 -5.76 -13.78 -9.36
CA ALA A 243 -6.24 -13.31 -10.66
C ALA A 243 -7.78 -13.26 -10.73
N ARG A 244 -8.48 -14.22 -10.11
CA ARG A 244 -9.95 -14.23 -10.02
C ARG A 244 -10.46 -13.06 -9.18
N ALA A 245 -9.85 -12.81 -8.03
CA ALA A 245 -10.23 -11.72 -7.13
C ALA A 245 -10.11 -10.33 -7.78
N LEU A 246 -9.01 -10.10 -8.51
CA LEU A 246 -8.72 -8.81 -9.15
C LEU A 246 -9.52 -8.56 -10.44
N ARG A 247 -10.19 -9.58 -10.99
CA ARG A 247 -11.15 -9.39 -12.10
C ARG A 247 -12.52 -8.95 -11.65
N GLY A 248 -12.89 -9.19 -10.39
CA GLY A 248 -14.21 -8.88 -9.85
C GLY A 248 -14.35 -7.46 -9.28
N GLY A 249 -13.39 -6.57 -9.56
CA GLY A 249 -13.35 -5.21 -9.02
C GLY A 249 -13.63 -4.13 -10.07
N PRO A 250 -13.86 -2.88 -9.62
CA PRO A 250 -14.04 -1.75 -10.52
C PRO A 250 -12.77 -1.47 -11.33
N ALA A 251 -11.59 -1.69 -10.74
CA ALA A 251 -10.30 -1.58 -11.40
C ALA A 251 -9.76 -2.97 -11.74
N VAL A 252 -9.82 -3.35 -13.01
CA VAL A 252 -9.35 -4.67 -13.46
C VAL A 252 -7.82 -4.69 -13.57
N ALA A 253 -7.17 -5.58 -12.82
CA ALA A 253 -5.75 -5.87 -12.98
C ALA A 253 -5.51 -7.15 -13.80
N ARG A 254 -4.44 -7.17 -14.58
CA ARG A 254 -3.83 -8.40 -15.06
C ARG A 254 -2.80 -8.89 -14.05
N VAL A 255 -2.86 -10.17 -13.72
CA VAL A 255 -1.87 -10.83 -12.87
C VAL A 255 -0.85 -11.56 -13.75
N LEU A 256 0.43 -11.30 -13.52
CA LEU A 256 1.56 -12.03 -14.09
C LEU A 256 2.26 -12.82 -12.99
N GLU A 257 2.37 -14.13 -13.16
CA GLU A 257 3.07 -15.03 -12.24
C GLU A 257 3.81 -16.12 -13.03
N GLY A 258 4.74 -16.82 -12.39
CA GLY A 258 5.53 -17.89 -13.02
C GLY A 258 6.20 -17.44 -14.33
N THR A 259 6.02 -18.22 -15.40
CA THR A 259 6.64 -17.96 -16.71
C THR A 259 6.23 -16.63 -17.32
N GLN A 260 5.01 -16.14 -17.06
CA GLN A 260 4.55 -14.84 -17.55
C GLN A 260 5.32 -13.68 -16.90
N LEU A 261 5.56 -13.78 -15.59
CA LEU A 261 6.37 -12.81 -14.86
C LEU A 261 7.83 -12.87 -15.31
N THR A 262 8.39 -14.07 -15.45
CA THR A 262 9.76 -14.28 -15.97
C THR A 262 9.96 -13.60 -17.32
N ALA A 263 9.05 -13.85 -18.28
CA ALA A 263 9.06 -13.21 -19.59
C ALA A 263 8.96 -11.67 -19.50
N PHE A 264 8.10 -11.14 -18.63
CA PHE A 264 7.97 -9.69 -18.43
C PHE A 264 9.25 -9.05 -17.87
N THR A 265 9.91 -9.75 -16.94
CA THR A 265 11.17 -9.29 -16.34
C THR A 265 12.40 -9.55 -17.21
N GLY A 266 12.27 -10.26 -18.35
CA GLY A 266 13.37 -10.55 -19.26
C GLY A 266 14.45 -11.46 -18.66
N ARG A 267 14.04 -12.43 -17.83
CA ARG A 267 14.90 -13.53 -17.37
C ARG A 267 14.69 -14.79 -18.20
#